data_AF-A0A1I2MN71-F1
#
_entry.id   AF-A0A1I2MN71-F1
#
_cell.length_a   1.000
_cell.length_b   1.000
_cell.length_c   1.000
_cell.angle_alpha   90.00
_cell.angle_beta   90.00
_cell.angle_gamma   90.00
#
_symmetry.space_group_name_H-M   'P 1'
#
loop_
_entity.id
_entity.type
_entity.pdbx_description
1 polymer ?
#
loop_
_entity_poly.entity_id
_entity_poly.type
_entity_poly.pdbx_seq_one_letter_code
_entity_poly.pdbx_strand_id
1 'polypeptide(L)'
;MADADLTAYAFAAGRGDRDAAAALLRATQFEVARFVRTLSGDADVDDLVQDTFVRALRALPDFEGRSSVRTWLFAIARRVAADHVRHLTRRPRIAAVTDWVSSADAAGSAGRPRFEEEHALTALLAALPDERREAFVATQVLGLSYAEAAEVCGCPVGTIRSTIVTARVGGPAVVARTPAPGGRAFVRFDVTAGQWLDVIVRPDRPADLGAGLRVLSPDDTDDYGGRVALASGDADGETVTFTPPASGTYLLEVDPDEDRSGSVSVRIRKH
;
A
#
# COMPACT_ATOMS: atom_id res chain seq x y z
N MET A 1 3.31 -23.07 -0.30
CA MET A 1 4.55 -23.56 -0.94
C MET A 1 5.63 -22.53 -0.73
N ALA A 2 6.85 -22.95 -0.36
CA ALA A 2 7.93 -22.02 -0.07
C ALA A 2 8.40 -21.32 -1.36
N ASP A 3 8.96 -20.13 -1.21
CA ASP A 3 9.41 -19.33 -2.36
C ASP A 3 10.58 -19.97 -3.13
N ALA A 4 11.43 -20.71 -2.41
CA ALA A 4 12.51 -21.50 -3.01
C ALA A 4 11.98 -22.58 -3.97
N ASP A 5 10.87 -23.24 -3.62
CA ASP A 5 10.25 -24.29 -4.46
C ASP A 5 9.70 -23.69 -5.76
N LEU A 6 9.05 -22.52 -5.67
CA LEU A 6 8.54 -21.79 -6.83
C LEU A 6 9.68 -21.35 -7.76
N THR A 7 10.80 -20.91 -7.20
CA THR A 7 11.97 -20.49 -7.97
C THR A 7 12.59 -21.67 -8.71
N ALA A 8 12.62 -22.86 -8.10
CA ALA A 8 13.05 -24.09 -8.78
C ALA A 8 12.12 -24.44 -9.96
N TYR A 9 10.81 -24.33 -9.80
CA TYR A 9 9.86 -24.51 -10.90
C TYR A 9 10.07 -23.50 -12.03
N ALA A 10 10.35 -22.23 -11.70
CA ALA A 10 10.61 -21.20 -12.70
C ALA A 10 11.84 -21.51 -13.56
N PHE A 11 12.95 -21.95 -12.94
CA PHE A 11 14.14 -22.33 -13.69
C PHE A 11 13.94 -23.55 -14.58
N ALA A 12 13.21 -24.56 -14.10
CA ALA A 12 12.87 -25.73 -14.92
C ALA A 12 11.96 -25.33 -16.09
N ALA A 13 10.94 -24.50 -15.82
CA ALA A 13 10.03 -23.99 -16.84
C ALA A 13 10.74 -23.13 -17.90
N GLY A 14 11.70 -22.29 -17.50
CA GLY A 14 12.53 -21.50 -18.43
C GLY A 14 13.38 -22.36 -19.38
N ARG A 15 13.70 -23.60 -18.98
CA ARG A 15 14.37 -24.60 -19.84
C ARG A 15 13.40 -25.45 -20.68
N GLY A 16 12.10 -25.16 -20.62
CA GLY A 16 11.07 -25.83 -21.41
C GLY A 16 10.29 -26.93 -20.68
N ASP A 17 10.48 -27.11 -19.36
CA ASP A 17 9.69 -28.07 -18.58
C ASP A 17 8.23 -27.57 -18.41
N ARG A 18 7.31 -28.23 -19.11
CA ARG A 18 5.88 -27.86 -19.09
C ARG A 18 5.19 -28.20 -17.77
N ASP A 19 5.63 -29.24 -17.08
CA ASP A 19 5.02 -29.65 -15.82
C ASP A 19 5.43 -28.69 -14.70
N ALA A 20 6.69 -28.25 -14.70
CA ALA A 20 7.17 -27.19 -13.84
C ALA A 20 6.45 -25.86 -14.09
N ALA A 21 6.24 -25.49 -15.36
CA ALA A 21 5.46 -24.31 -15.72
C ALA A 21 4.02 -24.40 -15.18
N ALA A 22 3.37 -25.53 -15.35
CA ALA A 22 2.01 -25.75 -14.86
C ALA A 22 1.95 -25.74 -13.31
N ALA A 23 2.98 -26.26 -12.63
CA ALA A 23 3.08 -26.20 -11.16
C ALA A 23 3.23 -24.76 -10.65
N LEU A 24 4.09 -23.95 -11.30
CA LEU A 24 4.27 -22.54 -10.99
C LEU A 24 2.96 -21.76 -11.13
N LEU A 25 2.26 -21.93 -12.26
CA LEU A 25 0.99 -21.26 -12.54
C LEU A 25 -0.08 -21.64 -11.50
N ARG A 26 -0.28 -22.94 -11.24
CA ARG A 26 -1.28 -23.40 -10.26
C ARG A 26 -1.04 -22.86 -8.86
N ALA A 27 0.23 -22.73 -8.47
CA ALA A 27 0.60 -22.24 -7.15
C ALA A 27 0.45 -20.72 -7.00
N THR A 28 0.42 -19.96 -8.10
CA THR A 28 0.43 -18.48 -8.07
C THR A 28 -0.85 -17.85 -8.62
N GLN A 29 -1.70 -18.60 -9.35
CA GLN A 29 -2.92 -18.08 -10.00
C GLN A 29 -3.83 -17.28 -9.06
N PHE A 30 -4.03 -17.73 -7.83
CA PHE A 30 -4.92 -17.06 -6.90
C PHE A 30 -4.30 -15.74 -6.39
N GLU A 31 -3.00 -15.75 -6.09
CA GLU A 31 -2.28 -14.55 -5.65
C GLU A 31 -2.24 -13.50 -6.77
N VAL A 32 -2.01 -13.92 -8.02
CA VAL A 32 -2.03 -13.04 -9.21
C VAL A 32 -3.44 -12.49 -9.47
N ALA A 33 -4.47 -13.33 -9.44
CA ALA A 33 -5.86 -12.89 -9.65
C ALA A 33 -6.29 -11.87 -8.60
N ARG A 34 -5.94 -12.10 -7.33
CA ARG A 34 -6.21 -11.15 -6.25
C ARG A 34 -5.47 -9.82 -6.47
N PHE A 35 -4.19 -9.89 -6.84
CA PHE A 35 -3.38 -8.70 -7.09
C PHE A 35 -3.94 -7.85 -8.23
N VAL A 36 -4.20 -8.47 -9.38
CA VAL A 36 -4.72 -7.81 -10.58
C VAL A 36 -6.10 -7.20 -10.30
N ARG A 37 -7.03 -7.98 -9.74
CA ARG A 37 -8.38 -7.50 -9.37
C ARG A 37 -8.32 -6.24 -8.50
N THR A 38 -7.38 -6.19 -7.56
CA THR A 38 -7.23 -5.03 -6.67
C THR A 38 -6.75 -3.78 -7.42
N LEU A 39 -5.96 -3.94 -8.48
CA LEU A 39 -5.42 -2.83 -9.26
C LEU A 39 -6.36 -2.36 -10.37
N SER A 40 -7.04 -3.29 -11.05
CA SER A 40 -7.87 -2.98 -12.23
C SER A 40 -9.38 -2.99 -11.97
N GLY A 41 -9.83 -3.46 -10.82
CA GLY A 41 -11.24 -3.75 -10.54
C GLY A 41 -11.66 -5.14 -11.03
N ASP A 42 -12.95 -5.46 -10.90
CA ASP A 42 -13.49 -6.81 -11.18
C ASP A 42 -13.67 -7.13 -12.67
N ALA A 43 -13.69 -6.12 -13.54
CA ALA A 43 -13.79 -6.33 -14.98
C ALA A 43 -12.48 -6.92 -15.53
N ASP A 44 -12.61 -7.87 -16.46
CA ASP A 44 -11.51 -8.45 -17.24
C ASP A 44 -10.39 -9.11 -16.42
N VAL A 45 -10.62 -9.45 -15.15
CA VAL A 45 -9.60 -10.05 -14.27
C VAL A 45 -9.03 -11.34 -14.85
N ASP A 46 -9.89 -12.23 -15.35
CA ASP A 46 -9.45 -13.52 -15.90
C ASP A 46 -8.56 -13.31 -17.14
N ASP A 47 -8.91 -12.33 -17.99
CA ASP A 47 -8.12 -11.96 -19.17
C ASP A 47 -6.76 -11.35 -18.78
N LEU A 48 -6.73 -10.50 -17.75
CA LEU A 48 -5.51 -9.88 -17.25
C LEU A 48 -4.60 -10.89 -16.54
N VAL A 49 -5.16 -11.86 -15.83
CA VAL A 49 -4.43 -12.99 -15.25
C VAL A 49 -3.83 -13.84 -16.38
N GLN A 50 -4.62 -14.13 -17.42
CA GLN A 50 -4.15 -14.86 -18.58
C GLN A 50 -3.01 -14.11 -19.29
N ASP A 51 -3.16 -12.82 -19.58
CA ASP A 51 -2.11 -12.01 -20.23
C ASP A 51 -0.84 -11.95 -19.36
N THR A 52 -1.00 -11.81 -18.04
CA THR A 52 0.12 -11.89 -17.08
C THR A 52 0.88 -13.20 -17.24
N PHE A 53 0.20 -14.35 -17.24
CA PHE A 53 0.86 -15.64 -17.37
C PHE A 53 1.44 -15.88 -18.77
N VAL A 54 0.79 -15.41 -19.84
CA VAL A 54 1.35 -15.49 -21.19
C VAL A 54 2.66 -14.69 -21.29
N ARG A 55 2.70 -13.48 -20.73
CA ARG A 55 3.91 -12.66 -20.69
C ARG A 55 4.98 -13.30 -19.81
N ALA A 56 4.61 -13.83 -18.64
CA ALA A 56 5.52 -14.54 -17.76
C ALA A 56 6.14 -15.76 -18.45
N LEU A 57 5.34 -16.65 -19.05
CA LEU A 57 5.83 -17.84 -19.75
C LEU A 57 6.81 -17.49 -20.88
N ARG A 58 6.58 -16.38 -21.60
CA ARG A 58 7.51 -15.89 -22.64
C ARG A 58 8.82 -15.36 -22.07
N ALA A 59 8.80 -14.78 -20.88
CA ALA A 59 9.97 -14.17 -20.24
C ALA A 59 10.72 -15.12 -19.30
N LEU A 60 10.15 -16.28 -18.95
CA LEU A 60 10.78 -17.29 -18.09
C LEU A 60 12.17 -17.76 -18.54
N PRO A 61 12.46 -17.96 -19.86
CA PRO A 61 13.80 -18.34 -20.29
C PRO A 61 14.89 -17.33 -19.89
N ASP A 62 14.52 -16.05 -19.76
CA ASP A 62 15.41 -14.95 -19.39
C ASP A 62 15.37 -14.65 -17.88
N PHE A 63 14.67 -15.46 -17.08
CA PHE A 63 14.62 -15.28 -15.64
C PHE A 63 15.92 -15.74 -14.98
N GLU A 64 16.69 -14.77 -14.46
CA GLU A 64 18.02 -15.00 -13.87
C GLU A 64 18.01 -15.27 -12.35
N GLY A 65 16.84 -15.22 -11.70
CA GLY A 65 16.76 -15.40 -10.24
C GLY A 65 17.34 -14.26 -9.40
N ARG A 66 17.43 -13.04 -9.98
CA ARG A 66 17.90 -11.84 -9.25
C ARG A 66 16.91 -11.34 -8.19
N SER A 67 15.66 -11.78 -8.25
CA SER A 67 14.60 -11.58 -7.26
C SER A 67 13.82 -12.89 -7.08
N SER A 68 12.97 -12.96 -6.06
CA SER A 68 12.02 -14.07 -5.93
C SER A 68 11.15 -14.15 -7.18
N VAL A 69 10.80 -15.37 -7.60
CA VAL A 69 9.89 -15.54 -8.74
C VAL A 69 8.55 -14.85 -8.51
N ARG A 70 8.08 -14.78 -7.25
CA ARG A 70 6.89 -14.00 -6.88
C ARG A 70 7.05 -12.54 -7.21
N THR A 71 8.13 -11.90 -6.75
CA THR A 71 8.41 -10.48 -7.02
C THR A 71 8.47 -10.21 -8.51
N TRP A 72 9.17 -11.06 -9.26
CA TRP A 72 9.24 -10.97 -10.72
C TRP A 72 7.87 -11.10 -11.39
N LEU A 73 7.05 -12.07 -10.97
CA LEU A 73 5.71 -12.30 -11.50
C LEU A 73 4.75 -11.14 -11.19
N PHE A 74 4.77 -10.60 -9.97
CA PHE A 74 3.93 -9.46 -9.59
C PHE A 74 4.35 -8.17 -10.30
N ALA A 75 5.63 -8.00 -10.63
CA ALA A 75 6.07 -6.89 -11.46
C ALA A 75 5.48 -6.97 -12.89
N ILE A 76 5.34 -8.17 -13.45
CA ILE A 76 4.65 -8.38 -14.74
C ILE A 76 3.14 -8.09 -14.58
N ALA A 77 2.50 -8.66 -13.56
CA ALA A 77 1.08 -8.48 -13.28
C ALA A 77 0.70 -7.01 -13.12
N ARG A 78 1.52 -6.22 -12.41
CA ARG A 78 1.31 -4.79 -12.24
C ARG A 78 1.34 -4.04 -13.58
N ARG A 79 2.31 -4.35 -14.45
CA ARG A 79 2.41 -3.71 -15.78
C ARG A 79 1.16 -4.00 -16.60
N VAL A 80 0.67 -5.24 -16.58
CA VAL A 80 -0.56 -5.64 -17.27
C VAL A 80 -1.76 -4.85 -16.74
N ALA A 81 -1.95 -4.78 -15.42
CA ALA A 81 -3.03 -4.03 -14.81
C ALA A 81 -2.94 -2.52 -15.12
N ALA A 82 -1.75 -1.91 -15.02
CA ALA A 82 -1.53 -0.50 -15.32
C ALA A 82 -1.81 -0.16 -16.79
N ASP A 83 -1.39 -1.03 -17.72
CA ASP A 83 -1.67 -0.86 -19.15
C ASP A 83 -3.18 -0.92 -19.44
N HIS A 84 -3.89 -1.85 -18.78
CA HIS A 84 -5.34 -1.97 -18.89
C HIS A 84 -6.07 -0.72 -18.38
N VAL A 85 -5.75 -0.25 -17.17
CA VAL A 85 -6.34 0.97 -16.60
C VAL A 85 -6.09 2.18 -17.51
N ARG A 86 -4.86 2.37 -18.01
CA ARG A 86 -4.54 3.44 -18.96
C ARG A 86 -5.35 3.35 -20.25
N HIS A 87 -5.56 2.14 -20.75
CA HIS A 87 -6.35 1.90 -21.95
C HIS A 87 -7.83 2.28 -21.74
N LEU A 88 -8.42 1.92 -20.59
CA LEU A 88 -9.78 2.33 -20.23
C LEU A 88 -9.93 3.85 -20.10
N THR A 89 -8.95 4.53 -19.49
CA THR A 89 -8.98 5.99 -19.27
C THR A 89 -8.80 6.81 -20.56
N ARG A 90 -8.12 6.25 -21.59
CA ARG A 90 -7.87 6.94 -22.87
C ARG A 90 -8.99 6.81 -23.90
N ARG A 91 -9.97 5.93 -23.68
CA ARG A 91 -11.16 5.85 -24.54
C ARG A 91 -12.21 6.86 -24.05
N PRO A 92 -12.74 7.75 -24.92
CA PRO A 92 -13.92 8.53 -24.56
C PRO A 92 -15.04 7.56 -24.23
N ARG A 93 -15.54 7.60 -22.99
CA ARG A 93 -16.73 6.84 -22.57
C ARG A 93 -17.90 7.30 -23.44
N ILE A 94 -18.28 6.50 -24.44
CA ILE A 94 -19.65 6.54 -24.94
C ILE A 94 -20.49 6.09 -23.75
N ALA A 95 -21.26 7.02 -23.20
CA ALA A 95 -22.08 6.82 -22.03
C ALA A 95 -22.97 5.60 -22.19
N ALA A 96 -22.72 4.56 -21.39
CA ALA A 96 -23.76 3.61 -20.99
C ALA A 96 -24.20 4.02 -19.58
N VAL A 97 -25.11 4.99 -19.53
CA VAL A 97 -25.96 5.24 -18.37
C VAL A 97 -27.07 4.20 -18.43
N THR A 98 -26.94 3.13 -17.63
CA THR A 98 -27.92 2.08 -17.21
C THR A 98 -27.07 0.82 -16.92
N ASP A 99 -26.95 0.22 -15.74
CA ASP A 99 -27.77 0.20 -14.53
C ASP A 99 -26.86 0.05 -13.30
N TRP A 100 -26.99 0.95 -12.31
CA TRP A 100 -26.36 0.83 -10.99
C TRP A 100 -27.38 0.56 -9.87
N VAL A 101 -28.55 0.04 -10.22
CA VAL A 101 -29.58 -0.36 -9.26
C VAL A 101 -30.14 -1.71 -9.68
N SER A 102 -29.46 -2.80 -9.31
CA SER A 102 -30.05 -4.13 -9.03
C SER A 102 -28.95 -5.16 -8.74
N SER A 103 -28.53 -5.22 -7.48
CA SER A 103 -28.27 -6.50 -6.82
C SER A 103 -28.44 -6.34 -5.31
N ALA A 104 -29.59 -5.79 -4.94
CA ALA A 104 -30.22 -6.09 -3.67
C ALA A 104 -31.29 -7.14 -4.00
N ASP A 105 -30.86 -8.39 -4.19
CA ASP A 105 -31.69 -9.60 -4.04
C ASP A 105 -30.88 -10.85 -4.44
N ALA A 106 -30.09 -11.34 -3.49
CA ALA A 106 -29.70 -12.75 -3.43
C ALA A 106 -29.56 -13.18 -1.97
N ALA A 107 -30.62 -12.96 -1.18
CA ALA A 107 -30.81 -13.71 0.05
C ALA A 107 -31.10 -15.17 -0.33
N GLY A 108 -30.08 -16.04 -0.27
CA GLY A 108 -30.33 -17.46 -0.51
C GLY A 108 -29.13 -18.37 -0.78
N SER A 109 -28.02 -18.29 -0.04
CA SER A 109 -27.28 -19.51 0.30
C SER A 109 -26.42 -19.29 1.55
N ALA A 110 -26.76 -20.01 2.61
CA ALA A 110 -25.96 -20.09 3.81
C ALA A 110 -24.56 -20.64 3.49
N GLY A 111 -23.55 -19.77 3.61
CA GLY A 111 -22.14 -20.14 3.66
C GLY A 111 -21.25 -19.41 2.66
N ARG A 112 -20.76 -18.19 3.00
CA ARG A 112 -19.47 -17.64 2.54
C ARG A 112 -19.13 -16.25 3.15
N PRO A 113 -18.74 -16.18 4.43
CA PRO A 113 -18.24 -14.93 5.02
C PRO A 113 -17.01 -14.35 4.29
N ARG A 114 -16.20 -15.21 3.65
CA ARG A 114 -14.96 -14.82 2.95
C ARG A 114 -15.16 -14.03 1.65
N PHE A 115 -16.27 -14.21 0.95
CA PHE A 115 -16.50 -13.55 -0.35
C PHE A 115 -16.95 -12.09 -0.15
N GLU A 116 -17.69 -11.82 0.92
CA GLU A 116 -18.11 -10.45 1.31
C GLU A 116 -16.91 -9.63 1.81
N GLU A 117 -16.01 -10.23 2.59
CA GLU A 117 -14.77 -9.60 3.07
C GLU A 117 -13.80 -9.22 1.95
N GLU A 118 -13.62 -10.09 0.94
CA GLU A 118 -12.73 -9.82 -0.21
C GLU A 118 -13.27 -8.69 -1.11
N HIS A 119 -14.60 -8.60 -1.28
CA HIS A 119 -15.24 -7.50 -2.01
C HIS A 119 -15.12 -6.16 -1.26
N ALA A 120 -15.32 -6.18 0.07
CA ALA A 120 -15.16 -5.00 0.90
C ALA A 120 -13.72 -4.46 0.90
N LEU A 121 -12.71 -5.33 1.02
CA LEU A 121 -11.30 -4.94 0.93
C LEU A 121 -10.96 -4.32 -0.44
N THR A 122 -11.48 -4.90 -1.53
CA THR A 122 -11.24 -4.40 -2.89
C THR A 122 -11.84 -3.00 -3.08
N ALA A 123 -13.06 -2.78 -2.58
CA ALA A 123 -13.70 -1.46 -2.61
C ALA A 123 -12.96 -0.41 -1.75
N LEU A 124 -12.45 -0.79 -0.58
CA LEU A 124 -11.66 0.09 0.29
C LEU A 124 -10.32 0.48 -0.35
N LEU A 125 -9.66 -0.47 -1.02
CA LEU A 125 -8.38 -0.22 -1.68
C LEU A 125 -8.54 0.64 -2.93
N ALA A 126 -9.65 0.52 -3.66
CA ALA A 126 -9.96 1.35 -4.82
C ALA A 126 -10.00 2.86 -4.52
N ALA A 127 -10.20 3.24 -3.25
CA ALA A 127 -10.20 4.64 -2.82
C ALA A 127 -8.79 5.23 -2.62
N LEU A 128 -7.74 4.40 -2.55
CA LEU A 128 -6.35 4.88 -2.38
C LEU A 128 -5.77 5.38 -3.70
N PRO A 129 -4.90 6.42 -3.69
CA PRO A 129 -4.04 6.73 -4.84
C PRO A 129 -3.29 5.48 -5.30
N ASP A 130 -3.14 5.29 -6.60
CA ASP A 130 -2.63 4.05 -7.21
C ASP A 130 -1.29 3.61 -6.57
N GLU A 131 -0.38 4.55 -6.33
CA GLU A 131 0.92 4.29 -5.70
C GLU A 131 0.82 3.74 -4.27
N ARG A 132 -0.21 4.15 -3.51
CA ARG A 132 -0.47 3.67 -2.14
C ARG A 132 -1.16 2.31 -2.16
N ARG A 133 -2.11 2.13 -3.10
CA ARG A 133 -2.81 0.85 -3.31
C ARG A 133 -1.82 -0.25 -3.64
N GLU A 134 -0.91 0.01 -4.58
CA GLU A 134 0.12 -0.93 -4.99
C GLU A 134 1.07 -1.30 -3.84
N ALA A 135 1.59 -0.29 -3.13
CA ALA A 135 2.49 -0.49 -1.99
C ALA A 135 1.84 -1.30 -0.85
N PHE A 136 0.56 -1.03 -0.57
CA PHE A 136 -0.21 -1.74 0.45
C PHE A 136 -0.44 -3.21 0.07
N VAL A 137 -0.91 -3.48 -1.15
CA VAL A 137 -1.19 -4.85 -1.60
C VAL A 137 0.10 -5.67 -1.66
N ALA A 138 1.17 -5.11 -2.19
CA ALA A 138 2.47 -5.78 -2.24
C ALA A 138 2.94 -6.22 -0.85
N THR A 139 2.79 -5.37 0.17
CA THR A 139 3.35 -5.62 1.51
C THR A 139 2.39 -6.39 2.42
N GLN A 140 1.13 -5.95 2.54
CA GLN A 140 0.18 -6.46 3.54
C GLN A 140 -0.65 -7.64 3.02
N VAL A 141 -0.95 -7.66 1.73
CA VAL A 141 -1.81 -8.72 1.14
C VAL A 141 -0.96 -9.87 0.60
N LEU A 142 0.14 -9.55 -0.06
CA LEU A 142 1.05 -10.54 -0.65
C LEU A 142 2.21 -10.92 0.29
N GLY A 143 2.40 -10.20 1.39
CA GLY A 143 3.46 -10.47 2.35
C GLY A 143 4.87 -10.20 1.81
N LEU A 144 5.00 -9.44 0.72
CA LEU A 144 6.31 -9.10 0.17
C LEU A 144 7.05 -8.19 1.13
N SER A 145 8.36 -8.38 1.22
CA SER A 145 9.21 -7.44 1.94
C SER A 145 9.13 -6.05 1.29
N TYR A 146 9.47 -5.00 2.04
CA TYR A 146 9.50 -3.64 1.47
C TYR A 146 10.42 -3.50 0.24
N ALA A 147 11.49 -4.30 0.16
CA ALA A 147 12.40 -4.32 -0.98
C ALA A 147 11.73 -4.92 -2.23
N GLU A 148 11.08 -6.07 -2.06
CA GLU A 148 10.32 -6.74 -3.13
C GLU A 148 9.13 -5.88 -3.59
N ALA A 149 8.41 -5.26 -2.65
CA ALA A 149 7.34 -4.32 -2.98
C ALA A 149 7.84 -3.12 -3.77
N ALA A 150 9.04 -2.61 -3.49
CA ALA A 150 9.66 -1.52 -4.24
C ALA A 150 10.01 -1.93 -5.68
N GLU A 151 10.52 -3.14 -5.87
CA GLU A 151 10.79 -3.71 -7.19
C GLU A 151 9.50 -3.86 -8.03
N VAL A 152 8.43 -4.39 -7.41
CA VAL A 152 7.11 -4.49 -8.05
C VAL A 152 6.56 -3.09 -8.38
N CYS A 153 6.60 -2.18 -7.40
CA CYS A 153 6.06 -0.82 -7.50
C CYS A 153 6.97 0.14 -8.28
N GLY A 154 8.13 -0.31 -8.78
CA GLY A 154 9.01 0.49 -9.64
C GLY A 154 9.38 1.85 -9.02
N CYS A 155 9.41 1.92 -7.69
CA CYS A 155 9.71 3.12 -6.93
C CYS A 155 10.77 2.82 -5.87
N PRO A 156 11.43 3.85 -5.31
CA PRO A 156 12.38 3.63 -4.22
C PRO A 156 11.71 2.93 -3.01
N VAL A 157 12.43 2.04 -2.33
CA VAL A 157 11.94 1.42 -1.08
C VAL A 157 11.59 2.44 0.00
N GLY A 158 12.25 3.60 -0.03
CA GLY A 158 11.93 4.75 0.83
C GLY A 158 10.56 5.35 0.53
N THR A 159 10.09 5.29 -0.73
CA THR A 159 8.72 5.68 -1.12
C THR A 159 7.73 4.66 -0.59
N ILE A 160 7.99 3.36 -0.72
CA ILE A 160 7.18 2.32 -0.04
C ILE A 160 7.14 2.54 1.48
N ARG A 161 8.27 2.92 2.07
CA ARG A 161 8.42 3.28 3.49
C ARG A 161 8.12 4.75 3.81
N SER A 162 7.60 5.58 2.91
CA SER A 162 7.18 6.96 3.22
C SER A 162 5.73 7.20 2.85
N THR A 163 5.25 6.39 1.92
CA THR A 163 3.93 5.77 1.98
C THR A 163 3.73 5.04 3.33
N ILE A 164 4.80 4.72 4.09
CA ILE A 164 4.83 4.11 5.45
C ILE A 164 6.00 4.65 6.36
N VAL A 165 6.13 5.96 6.70
CA VAL A 165 7.32 6.50 7.48
C VAL A 165 7.37 5.89 8.89
N THR A 166 8.53 5.83 9.57
CA THR A 166 8.66 5.33 10.97
C THR A 166 9.66 6.15 11.83
N ALA A 167 9.29 6.62 13.03
CA ALA A 167 10.05 7.22 14.13
C ALA A 167 10.26 6.30 15.36
N ARG A 168 11.10 6.72 16.32
CA ARG A 168 11.37 6.01 17.59
C ARG A 168 11.25 6.94 18.80
N VAL A 169 10.73 6.42 19.91
CA VAL A 169 10.64 7.14 21.19
C VAL A 169 12.03 7.46 21.75
N GLY A 170 12.23 8.73 22.15
CA GLY A 170 13.51 9.26 22.64
C GLY A 170 14.56 9.50 21.55
N GLY A 171 14.21 9.25 20.29
CA GLY A 171 15.11 9.35 19.15
C GLY A 171 15.25 10.77 18.58
N PRO A 172 16.17 10.95 17.61
CA PRO A 172 16.23 12.18 16.81
C PRO A 172 14.94 12.37 15.97
N ALA A 173 14.76 13.56 15.38
CA ALA A 173 13.58 13.86 14.56
C ALA A 173 13.64 13.14 13.20
N VAL A 174 12.50 12.74 12.64
CA VAL A 174 12.34 12.17 11.31
C VAL A 174 11.54 13.10 10.41
N VAL A 175 11.92 13.19 9.14
CA VAL A 175 11.27 14.10 8.19
C VAL A 175 10.22 13.35 7.39
N ALA A 176 8.97 13.80 7.47
CA ALA A 176 7.85 13.29 6.68
C ALA A 176 7.56 14.29 5.56
N ARG A 177 7.47 13.79 4.31
CA ARG A 177 7.20 14.61 3.13
C ARG A 177 5.88 14.22 2.52
N THR A 178 5.10 15.23 2.19
CA THR A 178 3.87 15.10 1.43
C THR A 178 4.23 14.66 0.00
N PRO A 179 3.71 13.54 -0.53
CA PRO A 179 4.14 13.00 -1.83
C PRO A 179 3.76 13.89 -3.02
N ALA A 180 2.77 14.76 -2.85
CA ALA A 180 2.29 15.75 -3.79
C ALA A 180 1.63 16.91 -3.00
N PRO A 181 1.28 18.06 -3.64
CA PRO A 181 0.40 19.07 -3.02
C PRO A 181 -0.86 18.43 -2.44
N GLY A 182 -1.18 18.74 -1.17
CA GLY A 182 -2.30 18.13 -0.42
C GLY A 182 -2.07 16.68 0.03
N GLY A 183 -0.93 16.07 -0.29
CA GLY A 183 -0.64 14.67 0.01
C GLY A 183 -0.23 14.45 1.47
N ARG A 184 -0.94 13.62 2.22
CA ARG A 184 -0.58 13.33 3.63
C ARG A 184 0.71 12.53 3.80
N ALA A 185 1.39 12.74 4.92
CA ALA A 185 2.58 11.99 5.31
C ALA A 185 2.35 11.29 6.66
N PHE A 186 2.83 10.05 6.82
CA PHE A 186 2.52 9.21 7.98
C PHE A 186 3.79 8.66 8.60
N VAL A 187 3.98 8.79 9.91
CA VAL A 187 5.16 8.42 10.71
C VAL A 187 4.81 7.43 11.82
N ARG A 188 5.11 6.16 11.62
CA ARG A 188 4.95 5.04 12.54
C ARG A 188 5.92 5.03 13.71
N PHE A 189 5.60 4.58 14.92
CA PHE A 189 6.60 4.45 15.99
C PHE A 189 6.16 3.47 17.06
N ASP A 190 7.09 2.66 17.55
CA ASP A 190 6.79 1.66 18.57
C ASP A 190 6.84 2.27 19.97
N VAL A 191 5.81 1.99 20.78
CA VAL A 191 5.68 2.51 22.15
C VAL A 191 5.34 1.39 23.12
N THR A 192 5.61 1.64 24.41
CA THR A 192 5.25 0.75 25.52
C THR A 192 4.12 1.37 26.33
N ALA A 193 3.13 0.55 26.71
CA ALA A 193 1.99 0.96 27.51
C ALA A 193 2.40 1.74 28.78
N GLY A 194 1.64 2.79 29.10
CA GLY A 194 1.82 3.60 30.31
C GLY A 194 3.00 4.58 30.27
N GLN A 195 3.75 4.68 29.18
CA GLN A 195 4.83 5.66 29.03
C GLN A 195 4.28 7.05 28.67
N TRP A 196 4.75 8.10 29.33
CA TRP A 196 4.34 9.45 28.96
C TRP A 196 5.20 9.98 27.80
N LEU A 197 4.57 10.38 26.70
CA LEU A 197 5.25 10.68 25.43
C LEU A 197 4.83 12.04 24.86
N ASP A 198 5.80 12.75 24.28
CA ASP A 198 5.62 13.97 23.50
C ASP A 198 5.99 13.74 22.04
N VAL A 199 5.07 14.04 21.13
CA VAL A 199 5.29 14.02 19.68
C VAL A 199 5.37 15.46 19.19
N ILE A 200 6.60 15.89 18.89
CA ILE A 200 6.93 17.25 18.48
C ILE A 200 7.04 17.30 16.96
N VAL A 201 6.29 18.17 16.31
CA VAL A 201 6.29 18.30 14.84
C VAL A 201 6.58 19.73 14.43
N ARG A 202 7.60 19.92 13.59
CA ARG A 202 8.04 21.23 13.12
C ARG A 202 7.96 21.31 11.61
N PRO A 203 7.32 22.34 11.03
CA PRO A 203 7.38 22.57 9.60
C PRO A 203 8.79 23.06 9.21
N ASP A 204 9.34 22.56 8.10
CA ASP A 204 10.71 22.88 7.67
C ASP A 204 10.83 24.33 7.16
N ARG A 205 9.72 24.91 6.68
CA ARG A 205 9.52 26.36 6.59
C ARG A 205 8.16 26.76 7.15
N PRO A 206 8.03 27.93 7.79
CA PRO A 206 6.79 28.39 8.42
C PRO A 206 5.61 28.59 7.45
N ALA A 207 5.89 28.71 6.15
CA ALA A 207 4.88 28.83 5.09
C ALA A 207 4.61 27.51 4.35
N ASP A 208 5.15 26.38 4.80
CA ASP A 208 5.08 25.15 3.99
C ASP A 208 3.86 24.29 4.36
N LEU A 209 3.33 24.35 5.58
CA LEU A 209 2.26 23.44 6.01
C LEU A 209 1.37 24.06 7.09
N GLY A 210 0.13 24.44 6.75
CA GLY A 210 -0.93 24.67 7.73
C GLY A 210 -1.50 23.33 8.20
N ALA A 211 -0.66 22.47 8.77
CA ALA A 211 -0.94 21.06 8.85
C ALA A 211 -1.66 20.63 10.14
N GLY A 212 -2.64 19.73 10.00
CA GLY A 212 -3.25 19.03 11.12
C GLY A 212 -2.39 17.84 11.54
N LEU A 213 -2.23 17.61 12.85
CA LEU A 213 -1.50 16.49 13.41
C LEU A 213 -2.40 15.57 14.21
N ARG A 214 -2.21 14.26 14.07
CA ARG A 214 -2.97 13.23 14.81
C ARG A 214 -2.10 12.02 15.10
N VAL A 215 -2.26 11.42 16.28
CA VAL A 215 -1.55 10.19 16.67
C VAL A 215 -2.55 9.05 16.80
N LEU A 216 -2.31 7.99 16.04
CA LEU A 216 -3.15 6.82 15.88
C LEU A 216 -2.53 5.61 16.58
N SER A 217 -3.37 4.79 17.20
CA SER A 217 -2.97 3.55 17.87
C SER A 217 -2.54 2.45 16.86
N PRO A 218 -1.93 1.34 17.32
CA PRO A 218 -1.53 0.21 16.46
C PRO A 218 -2.69 -0.49 15.77
N ASP A 219 -3.87 -0.35 16.34
CA ASP A 219 -5.13 -0.87 15.83
C ASP A 219 -5.97 0.25 15.16
N ASP A 220 -5.35 1.41 14.91
CA ASP A 220 -5.88 2.59 14.20
C ASP A 220 -7.23 3.14 14.73
N THR A 221 -7.51 2.91 16.02
CA THR A 221 -8.85 3.07 16.61
C THR A 221 -9.02 4.30 17.48
N ASP A 222 -7.93 4.84 18.04
CA ASP A 222 -7.94 6.01 18.92
C ASP A 222 -7.05 7.12 18.37
N ASP A 223 -7.60 8.34 18.36
CA ASP A 223 -6.86 9.59 18.14
C ASP A 223 -6.49 10.21 19.49
N TYR A 224 -5.29 9.90 19.98
CA TYR A 224 -4.83 10.39 21.28
C TYR A 224 -4.32 11.83 21.24
N GLY A 225 -4.18 12.43 20.05
CA GLY A 225 -3.64 13.78 19.89
C GLY A 225 -4.69 14.87 19.79
N GLY A 226 -5.88 14.54 19.27
CA GLY A 226 -6.81 15.56 18.79
C GLY A 226 -6.21 16.34 17.60
N ARG A 227 -7.05 17.04 16.83
CA ARG A 227 -6.57 17.80 15.67
C ARG A 227 -5.89 19.08 16.13
N VAL A 228 -4.57 19.06 16.25
CA VAL A 228 -3.78 20.25 16.57
C VAL A 228 -3.30 20.90 15.28
N ALA A 229 -3.53 22.22 15.15
CA ALA A 229 -3.18 22.97 13.94
C ALA A 229 -1.76 23.52 14.06
N LEU A 230 -0.88 23.14 13.12
CA LEU A 230 0.39 23.80 12.91
C LEU A 230 0.13 25.20 12.35
N ALA A 231 0.13 26.21 13.21
CA ALA A 231 -0.06 27.59 12.79
C ALA A 231 1.08 28.05 11.89
N SER A 232 0.75 28.64 10.73
CA SER A 232 1.77 29.19 9.83
C SER A 232 2.47 30.38 10.50
N GLY A 233 3.69 30.18 10.98
CA GLY A 233 4.50 31.23 11.61
C GLY A 233 5.12 30.87 12.95
N ASP A 234 4.76 29.73 13.55
CA ASP A 234 5.36 29.31 14.82
C ASP A 234 6.65 28.52 14.58
N ALA A 235 7.80 29.14 14.87
CA ALA A 235 9.12 28.54 14.65
C ALA A 235 9.46 27.43 15.66
N ASP A 236 8.73 27.37 16.78
CA ASP A 236 8.98 26.40 17.85
C ASP A 236 8.29 25.05 17.62
N GLY A 237 7.35 24.98 16.67
CA GLY A 237 6.60 23.79 16.27
C GLY A 237 5.60 23.26 17.30
N GLU A 238 4.74 22.35 16.89
CA GLU A 238 3.62 21.87 17.70
C GLU A 238 4.00 20.61 18.47
N THR A 239 3.48 20.44 19.70
CA THR A 239 3.75 19.25 20.53
C THR A 239 2.45 18.59 20.95
N VAL A 240 2.34 17.29 20.68
CA VAL A 240 1.21 16.46 21.07
C VAL A 240 1.65 15.50 22.17
N THR A 241 1.10 15.65 23.36
CA THR A 241 1.45 14.83 24.53
C THR A 241 0.37 13.79 24.81
N PHE A 242 0.76 12.53 24.98
CA PHE A 242 -0.18 11.46 25.34
C PHE A 242 0.49 10.29 26.08
N THR A 243 -0.34 9.42 26.65
CA THR A 243 0.09 8.17 27.31
C THR A 243 -0.56 6.99 26.59
N PRO A 244 0.21 6.07 25.96
CA PRO A 244 -0.35 4.96 25.23
C PRO A 244 -0.92 3.93 26.23
N PRO A 245 -2.17 3.49 26.07
CA PRO A 245 -2.77 2.51 26.96
C PRO A 245 -2.27 1.07 26.70
N ALA A 246 -1.72 0.80 25.51
CA ALA A 246 -1.19 -0.51 25.12
C ALA A 246 0.17 -0.39 24.40
N SER A 247 1.01 -1.41 24.53
CA SER A 247 2.29 -1.51 23.82
C SER A 247 2.04 -1.93 22.37
N GLY A 248 2.74 -1.30 21.42
CA GLY A 248 2.58 -1.63 20.01
C GLY A 248 3.10 -0.53 19.10
N THR A 249 2.77 -0.63 17.82
CA THR A 249 3.24 0.24 16.74
C THR A 249 2.23 1.34 16.42
N TYR A 250 2.45 2.57 16.84
CA TYR A 250 1.53 3.71 16.64
C TYR A 250 1.86 4.46 15.35
N LEU A 251 0.99 5.35 14.86
CA LEU A 251 1.23 6.18 13.67
C LEU A 251 0.99 7.67 13.99
N LEU A 252 1.79 8.56 13.44
CA LEU A 252 1.52 10.00 13.41
C LEU A 252 1.17 10.39 11.98
N GLU A 253 -0.03 10.95 11.81
CA GLU A 253 -0.47 11.55 10.56
C GLU A 253 -0.12 13.05 10.53
N VAL A 254 0.38 13.48 9.37
CA VAL A 254 0.66 14.88 9.04
C VAL A 254 -0.17 15.22 7.80
N ASP A 255 -1.17 16.08 7.99
CA ASP A 255 -2.13 16.47 6.96
C ASP A 255 -1.86 17.91 6.47
N PRO A 256 -1.25 18.13 5.29
CA PRO A 256 -1.11 19.47 4.70
C PRO A 256 -2.46 20.12 4.38
N ASP A 257 -2.62 21.41 4.66
CA ASP A 257 -3.78 22.16 4.15
C ASP A 257 -3.78 22.20 2.60
N GLU A 258 -4.95 21.92 2.03
CA GLU A 258 -5.30 21.55 0.64
C GLU A 258 -4.23 21.69 -0.46
N ASP A 259 -3.71 22.89 -0.74
CA ASP A 259 -2.82 23.12 -1.90
C ASP A 259 -1.34 23.11 -1.55
N ARG A 260 -1.00 22.79 -0.31
CA ARG A 260 0.37 22.86 0.18
C ARG A 260 1.05 21.51 0.09
N SER A 261 2.29 21.53 -0.36
CA SER A 261 3.22 20.41 -0.20
C SER A 261 4.43 20.90 0.58
N GLY A 262 4.94 20.06 1.47
CA GLY A 262 6.10 20.42 2.28
C GLY A 262 6.70 19.25 3.05
N SER A 263 7.71 19.58 3.86
CA SER A 263 8.33 18.68 4.82
C SER A 263 8.02 19.13 6.26
N VAL A 264 7.80 18.15 7.14
CA VAL A 264 7.82 18.35 8.59
C VAL A 264 8.85 17.44 9.25
N SER A 265 9.48 17.94 10.30
CA SER A 265 10.34 17.20 11.22
C SER A 265 9.54 16.75 12.44
N VAL A 266 9.44 15.44 12.66
CA VAL A 266 8.71 14.78 13.73
C VAL A 266 9.69 14.18 14.74
N ARG A 267 9.64 14.54 16.03
CA ARG A 267 10.46 13.97 17.09
C ARG A 267 9.59 13.45 18.22
N ILE A 268 9.90 12.26 18.72
CA ILE A 268 9.14 11.64 19.82
C ILE A 268 10.04 11.60 21.04
N ARG A 269 9.64 12.27 22.13
CA ARG A 269 10.35 12.26 23.41
C ARG A 269 9.54 11.51 24.43
N LYS A 270 10.26 10.82 25.31
CA LYS A 270 9.68 10.35 26.56
C LYS A 270 9.85 11.48 27.57
N HIS A 271 8.78 11.73 28.31
CA HIS A 271 8.76 12.75 29.34
C HIS A 271 9.61 12.38 30.56
#